data_AF-A0A968IND1-F1
#
_entry.id   AF-A0A968IND1-F1
#
_cell.length_a   1.000
_cell.length_b   1.000
_cell.length_c   1.000
_cell.angle_alpha   90.00
_cell.angle_beta   90.00
_cell.angle_gamma   90.00
#
_symmetry.space_group_name_H-M   'P 1'
#
loop_
_entity.id
_entity.type
_entity.pdbx_description
1 polymer ?
#
loop_
_entity_poly.entity_id
_entity_poly.type
_entity_poly.pdbx_seq_one_letter_code
_entity_poly.pdbx_strand_id
1 'polypeptide(L)'
;MTNLQQIKQVSAELYLNLDSPQSVRQQLQRINQAQSKLNHFKQEVNSKLQEMKQPETSFGLDEVAAIGLHIFGEHHLANHVTRQGNRAERQDRQQQQKARQPQIKMRELIDNYIFEGDRLKTMANNYLQEHS
;
A
#
# COMPACT_ATOMS: atom_id res chain seq x y z
N MET A 1 6.77 -13.54 2.54
CA MET A 1 6.50 -12.37 1.68
C MET A 1 5.07 -12.46 1.18
N THR A 2 4.22 -11.48 1.49
CA THR A 2 2.86 -11.42 0.93
C THR A 2 2.89 -11.44 -0.60
N ASN A 3 2.13 -12.38 -1.19
CA ASN A 3 1.93 -12.51 -2.63
C ASN A 3 0.45 -12.29 -2.98
N LEU A 4 0.18 -11.78 -4.18
CA LEU A 4 -1.17 -11.52 -4.71
C LEU A 4 -2.07 -12.77 -4.67
N GLN A 5 -1.50 -13.96 -4.83
CA GLN A 5 -2.22 -15.23 -4.67
C GLN A 5 -2.75 -15.44 -3.24
N GLN A 6 -1.97 -15.10 -2.22
CA GLN A 6 -2.39 -15.25 -0.82
C GLN A 6 -3.52 -14.27 -0.48
N ILE A 7 -3.44 -13.03 -0.99
CA ILE A 7 -4.51 -12.05 -0.85
C ILE A 7 -5.80 -12.58 -1.50
N LYS A 8 -5.70 -13.15 -2.70
CA LYS A 8 -6.85 -13.76 -3.39
C LYS A 8 -7.45 -14.95 -2.61
N GLN A 9 -6.61 -15.82 -2.08
CA GLN A 9 -7.06 -16.96 -1.26
C GLN A 9 -7.83 -16.50 -0.02
N VAL A 10 -7.30 -15.52 0.71
CA VAL A 10 -7.99 -14.97 1.89
C VAL A 10 -9.26 -14.22 1.48
N SER A 11 -9.25 -13.51 0.35
CA SER A 11 -10.46 -12.83 -0.14
C SER A 11 -11.58 -13.79 -0.52
N ALA A 12 -11.27 -15.04 -0.89
CA ALA A 12 -12.28 -16.05 -1.17
C ALA A 12 -13.03 -16.50 0.10
N GLU A 13 -12.47 -16.27 1.29
CA GLU A 13 -13.14 -16.49 2.58
C GLU A 13 -14.19 -15.39 2.89
N LEU A 14 -14.19 -14.27 2.14
CA LEU A 14 -15.16 -13.18 2.27
C LEU A 14 -16.45 -13.50 1.49
N TYR A 15 -17.24 -14.42 2.02
CA TYR A 15 -18.55 -14.75 1.47
C TYR A 15 -19.60 -14.77 2.59
N LEU A 16 -20.84 -14.45 2.23
CA LEU A 16 -21.97 -14.45 3.13
C LEU A 16 -23.21 -15.02 2.46
N ASN A 17 -23.81 -16.03 3.09
CA ASN A 17 -25.11 -16.60 2.77
C ASN A 17 -26.05 -16.44 3.96
N LEU A 18 -27.22 -15.85 3.73
CA LEU A 18 -28.22 -15.53 4.74
C LEU A 18 -29.19 -16.69 4.96
N ASP A 19 -28.68 -17.85 5.36
CA ASP A 19 -29.46 -19.09 5.45
C ASP A 19 -30.10 -19.30 6.84
N SER A 20 -29.27 -19.34 7.88
CA SER A 20 -29.71 -19.53 9.26
C SER A 20 -28.86 -18.69 10.22
N PRO A 21 -29.41 -18.22 11.36
CA PRO A 21 -28.66 -17.38 12.30
C PRO A 21 -27.37 -18.04 12.81
N GLN A 22 -27.36 -19.36 13.01
CA GLN A 22 -26.15 -20.08 13.41
C GLN A 22 -25.10 -20.10 12.29
N SER A 23 -25.51 -20.35 11.05
CA SER A 23 -24.62 -20.33 9.88
C SER A 23 -24.04 -18.93 9.66
N VAL A 24 -24.88 -17.89 9.73
CA VAL A 24 -24.47 -16.49 9.57
C VAL A 24 -23.46 -16.08 10.64
N ARG A 25 -23.64 -16.50 11.91
CA ARG A 25 -22.65 -16.25 12.97
C ARG A 25 -21.30 -16.91 12.68
N GLN A 26 -21.28 -18.14 12.16
CA GLN A 26 -20.04 -18.83 11.78
C GLN A 26 -19.36 -18.13 10.60
N GLN A 27 -20.12 -17.73 9.59
CA GLN A 27 -19.61 -16.99 8.44
C GLN A 27 -19.05 -15.63 8.85
N LEU A 28 -19.72 -14.92 9.77
CA LEU A 28 -19.22 -13.67 10.35
C LEU A 28 -17.86 -13.84 11.04
N GLN A 29 -17.66 -14.94 11.77
CA GLN A 29 -16.36 -15.25 12.37
C GLN A 29 -15.27 -15.46 11.31
N ARG A 30 -15.58 -16.17 10.21
CA ARG A 30 -14.66 -16.36 9.08
C ARG A 30 -14.32 -15.04 8.40
N ILE A 31 -15.32 -14.19 8.15
CA ILE A 31 -15.11 -12.85 7.58
C ILE A 31 -14.19 -12.01 8.47
N ASN A 32 -14.40 -12.02 9.79
CA ASN A 32 -13.53 -11.32 10.73
C ASN A 32 -12.07 -11.82 10.69
N GLN A 33 -11.87 -13.14 10.62
CA GLN A 33 -10.54 -13.72 10.50
C GLN A 33 -9.87 -13.34 9.17
N ALA A 34 -10.61 -13.41 8.06
CA ALA A 34 -10.14 -13.02 6.74
C ALA A 34 -9.74 -11.53 6.71
N GLN A 35 -10.57 -10.65 7.27
CA GLN A 35 -10.24 -9.22 7.41
C GLN A 35 -8.99 -8.98 8.26
N SER A 36 -8.77 -9.73 9.34
CA SER A 36 -7.56 -9.62 10.16
C SER A 36 -6.30 -9.98 9.35
N LYS A 37 -6.35 -11.08 8.59
CA LYS A 37 -5.27 -11.48 7.66
C LYS A 37 -5.02 -10.42 6.58
N LEU A 38 -6.09 -9.86 5.99
CA LEU A 38 -5.98 -8.79 4.99
C LEU A 38 -5.33 -7.52 5.57
N ASN A 39 -5.67 -7.14 6.80
CA ASN A 39 -5.01 -6.02 7.48
C ASN A 39 -3.52 -6.26 7.71
N HIS A 40 -3.12 -7.49 8.06
CA HIS A 40 -1.71 -7.86 8.16
C HIS A 40 -0.99 -7.74 6.81
N PHE A 41 -1.61 -8.22 5.72
CA PHE A 41 -1.07 -8.04 4.37
C PHE A 41 -0.92 -6.56 3.99
N LYS A 42 -1.91 -5.72 4.35
CA LYS A 42 -1.84 -4.27 4.13
C LYS A 42 -0.64 -3.64 4.86
N GLN A 43 -0.38 -4.07 6.09
CA GLN A 43 0.78 -3.61 6.87
C GLN A 43 2.10 -4.02 6.18
N GLU A 44 2.24 -5.28 5.76
CA GLU A 44 3.44 -5.73 5.02
C GLU A 44 3.67 -4.93 3.73
N VAL A 45 2.62 -4.68 2.95
CA VAL A 45 2.71 -3.89 1.71
C VAL A 45 3.10 -2.44 2.01
N ASN A 46 2.56 -1.85 3.08
CA ASN A 46 2.94 -0.51 3.52
C ASN A 46 4.39 -0.43 3.99
N SER A 47 4.88 -1.41 4.73
CA SER A 47 6.29 -1.49 5.13
C SER A 47 7.21 -1.56 3.90
N LYS A 48 6.89 -2.40 2.91
CA LYS A 48 7.65 -2.44 1.64
C LYS A 48 7.60 -1.11 0.89
N LEU A 49 6.45 -0.44 0.87
CA LEU A 49 6.34 0.89 0.27
C LEU A 49 7.18 1.95 1.02
N GLN A 50 7.34 1.81 2.33
CA GLN A 50 8.19 2.68 3.15
C GLN A 50 9.69 2.39 2.93
N GLU A 51 10.08 1.13 2.84
CA GLU A 51 11.45 0.71 2.45
C GLU A 51 11.81 1.29 1.08
N MET A 52 10.91 1.18 0.09
CA MET A 52 11.10 1.79 -1.23
C MET A 52 11.13 3.32 -1.22
N LYS A 53 10.64 3.97 -0.14
CA LYS A 53 10.64 5.42 0.05
C LYS A 53 11.91 5.93 0.71
N GLN A 54 12.59 5.11 1.51
CA GLN A 54 13.89 5.49 2.03
C GLN A 54 14.86 5.49 0.85
N PRO A 55 15.43 6.65 0.46
CA PRO A 55 16.66 6.58 -0.30
C PRO A 55 17.62 5.78 0.57
N GLU A 56 18.34 4.80 0.01
CA GLU A 56 19.51 4.30 0.70
C GLU A 56 20.38 5.53 0.97
N THR A 57 20.40 6.00 2.22
CA THR A 57 21.35 6.97 2.72
C THR A 57 22.70 6.27 2.80
N SER A 58 23.19 5.82 1.65
CA SER A 58 24.52 5.30 1.38
C SER A 58 25.28 6.25 0.45
N PHE A 59 24.80 7.48 0.28
CA PHE A 59 25.60 8.62 -0.12
C PHE A 59 25.63 9.60 1.05
N GLY A 60 26.68 9.50 1.84
CA GLY A 60 26.93 10.33 3.00
C GLY A 60 27.14 11.81 2.63
N LEU A 61 26.85 12.68 3.59
CA LEU A 61 27.54 13.95 3.81
C LEU A 61 27.56 15.02 2.69
N ASP A 62 26.83 14.90 1.58
CA ASP A 62 26.95 15.88 0.48
C ASP A 62 25.74 16.83 0.27
N GLU A 63 24.57 16.55 0.85
CA GLU A 63 23.41 17.45 0.68
C GLU A 63 23.54 18.77 1.46
N VAL A 64 24.28 18.77 2.58
CA VAL A 64 24.55 20.01 3.34
C VAL A 64 25.61 20.87 2.63
N ALA A 65 26.55 20.24 1.92
CA ALA A 65 27.51 20.95 1.07
C ALA A 65 26.83 21.59 -0.15
N ALA A 66 25.84 20.92 -0.75
CA ALA A 66 25.11 21.43 -1.90
C ALA A 66 24.25 22.67 -1.59
N ILE A 67 23.74 22.80 -0.36
CA ILE A 67 23.02 24.02 0.07
C ILE A 67 24.00 25.17 0.31
N GLY A 68 25.19 24.91 0.85
CA GLY A 68 26.21 25.93 1.11
C GLY A 68 26.83 26.54 -0.16
N LEU A 69 26.98 25.75 -1.22
CA LEU A 69 27.53 26.20 -2.51
C LEU A 69 26.56 27.09 -3.31
N HIS A 70 25.25 26.96 -3.09
CA HIS A 70 24.25 27.77 -3.78
C HIS A 70 24.18 29.22 -3.29
N ILE A 71 24.63 29.48 -2.06
CA ILE A 71 24.50 30.80 -1.43
C ILE A 71 25.71 31.71 -1.78
N PHE A 72 26.86 31.15 -2.16
CA PHE A 72 28.10 31.93 -2.34
C PHE A 72 28.89 31.71 -3.65
N GLY A 73 28.49 30.83 -4.57
CA GLY A 73 29.33 30.48 -5.73
C GLY A 73 28.65 30.57 -7.11
N GLU A 74 28.93 31.66 -7.82
CA GLU A 74 29.08 31.70 -9.29
C GLU A 74 27.84 31.51 -10.19
N HIS A 75 27.22 32.65 -10.48
CA HIS A 75 26.17 32.90 -11.47
C HIS A 75 26.52 32.62 -12.96
N HIS A 76 27.62 31.93 -13.31
CA HIS A 76 28.08 31.89 -14.71
C HIS A 76 28.27 30.51 -15.38
N LEU A 77 28.11 29.38 -14.68
CA LEU A 77 28.28 28.04 -15.29
C LEU A 77 27.00 27.16 -15.31
N ALA A 78 25.89 27.63 -14.73
CA ALA A 78 24.75 26.78 -14.37
C ALA A 78 23.77 26.43 -15.51
N ASN A 79 23.93 26.97 -16.74
CA ASN A 79 22.94 26.77 -17.80
C ASN A 79 23.10 25.48 -18.63
N HIS A 80 24.23 24.78 -18.54
CA HIS A 80 24.43 23.50 -19.25
C HIS A 80 24.28 22.26 -18.36
N VAL A 81 24.59 22.35 -17.07
CA VAL A 81 24.54 21.20 -16.14
C VAL A 81 23.11 20.92 -15.63
N THR A 82 22.25 21.95 -15.59
CA THR A 82 20.87 21.84 -15.13
C THR A 82 19.95 21.05 -16.05
N ARG A 83 20.21 20.96 -17.37
CA ARG A 83 19.36 20.16 -18.28
C ARG A 83 19.63 18.65 -18.23
N GLN A 84 20.85 18.22 -17.89
CA GLN A 84 21.19 16.80 -17.76
C GLN A 84 20.88 16.26 -16.36
N GLY A 85 21.18 17.01 -15.29
CA GLY A 85 20.82 16.63 -13.92
C GLY A 85 19.30 16.47 -13.73
N ASN A 86 18.50 17.40 -14.28
CA ASN A 86 17.04 17.29 -14.26
C ASN A 86 16.50 16.10 -15.07
N ARG A 87 17.22 15.56 -16.06
CA ARG A 87 16.76 14.39 -16.84
C ARG A 87 17.04 13.09 -16.11
N ALA A 88 18.23 12.94 -15.54
CA ALA A 88 18.58 11.78 -14.71
C ALA A 88 17.67 11.69 -13.48
N GLU A 89 17.48 12.80 -12.77
CA GLU A 89 16.61 12.84 -11.59
C GLU A 89 15.13 12.56 -11.92
N ARG A 90 14.66 13.00 -13.10
CA ARG A 90 13.31 12.65 -13.60
C ARG A 90 13.20 11.18 -14.00
N GLN A 91 14.24 10.59 -14.60
CA GLN A 91 14.26 9.18 -14.96
C GLN A 91 14.28 8.30 -13.72
N ASP A 92 15.06 8.65 -12.70
CA ASP A 92 15.12 7.93 -11.42
C ASP A 92 13.78 7.99 -10.69
N ARG A 93 13.14 9.16 -10.63
CA ARG A 93 11.79 9.29 -10.07
C ARG A 93 10.76 8.45 -10.83
N GLN A 94 10.82 8.39 -12.16
CA GLN A 94 9.92 7.57 -12.96
C GLN A 94 10.17 6.06 -12.76
N GLN A 95 11.42 5.64 -12.64
CA GLN A 95 11.77 4.24 -12.35
C GLN A 95 11.29 3.83 -10.96
N GLN A 96 11.49 4.67 -9.94
CA GLN A 96 10.99 4.45 -8.59
C GLN A 96 9.45 4.41 -8.56
N GLN A 97 8.77 5.28 -9.30
CA GLN A 97 7.30 5.24 -9.42
C GLN A 97 6.82 3.94 -10.06
N LYS A 98 7.46 3.47 -11.14
CA LYS A 98 7.13 2.20 -11.79
C LYS A 98 7.37 1.01 -10.86
N ALA A 99 8.44 1.02 -10.07
CA ALA A 99 8.73 -0.03 -9.10
C ALA A 99 7.72 -0.07 -7.93
N ARG A 100 7.18 1.08 -7.53
CA ARG A 100 6.16 1.19 -6.47
C ARG A 100 4.75 0.85 -6.93
N GLN A 101 4.43 1.06 -8.22
CA GLN A 101 3.07 0.84 -8.74
C GLN A 101 2.45 -0.54 -8.39
N PRO A 102 3.17 -1.68 -8.48
CA PRO A 102 2.62 -2.97 -8.12
C PRO A 102 2.20 -3.05 -6.65
N GLN A 103 3.00 -2.47 -5.74
CA GLN A 103 2.70 -2.45 -4.31
C GLN A 103 1.51 -1.53 -4.00
N ILE A 104 1.41 -0.38 -4.67
CA ILE A 104 0.27 0.54 -4.54
C ILE A 104 -1.03 -0.15 -4.96
N LYS A 105 -1.04 -0.80 -6.14
CA LYS A 105 -2.21 -1.53 -6.64
C LYS A 105 -2.60 -2.67 -5.71
N MET A 106 -1.63 -3.36 -5.12
CA MET A 106 -1.88 -4.45 -4.17
C MET A 106 -2.49 -3.92 -2.87
N ARG A 107 -2.03 -2.76 -2.37
CA ARG A 107 -2.66 -2.09 -1.23
C ARG A 107 -4.12 -1.72 -1.52
N GLU A 108 -4.38 -1.11 -2.67
CA GLU A 108 -5.74 -0.75 -3.10
C GLU A 108 -6.66 -1.97 -3.23
N LEU A 109 -6.15 -3.07 -3.78
CA LEU A 109 -6.88 -4.34 -3.85
C LEU A 109 -7.27 -4.84 -2.45
N ILE A 110 -6.32 -4.80 -1.50
CA ILE A 110 -6.59 -5.21 -0.11
C ILE A 110 -7.63 -4.28 0.53
N ASP A 111 -7.53 -2.98 0.31
CA ASP A 111 -8.51 -2.00 0.83
C ASP A 111 -9.92 -2.29 0.32
N ASN A 112 -10.07 -2.62 -0.96
CA ASN A 112 -11.36 -3.01 -1.54
C ASN A 112 -11.93 -4.28 -0.88
N TYR A 113 -11.10 -5.28 -0.61
CA TYR A 113 -11.55 -6.50 0.07
C TYR A 113 -11.93 -6.26 1.54
N ILE A 114 -11.20 -5.40 2.25
CA ILE A 114 -11.57 -5.02 3.61
C ILE A 114 -12.93 -4.33 3.63
N PHE A 115 -13.14 -3.38 2.70
CA PHE A 115 -14.41 -2.68 2.55
C PHE A 115 -15.58 -3.63 2.26
N GLU A 116 -15.41 -4.57 1.32
CA GLU A 116 -16.45 -5.58 1.06
C GLU A 116 -16.71 -6.44 2.31
N GLY A 117 -15.66 -6.83 3.05
CA GLY A 117 -15.82 -7.53 4.32
C GLY A 117 -16.66 -6.76 5.34
N ASP A 118 -16.47 -5.44 5.44
CA ASP A 118 -17.26 -4.59 6.35
C ASP A 118 -18.72 -4.53 5.92
N ARG A 119 -18.97 -4.41 4.61
CA ARG A 119 -20.32 -4.47 4.03
C ARG A 119 -21.02 -5.80 4.35
N LEU A 120 -20.33 -6.93 4.19
CA LEU A 120 -20.86 -8.26 4.54
C LEU A 120 -21.17 -8.37 6.03
N LYS A 121 -20.30 -7.84 6.91
CA LYS A 121 -20.54 -7.83 8.35
C LYS A 121 -21.79 -7.04 8.72
N THR A 122 -22.00 -5.87 8.10
CA THR A 122 -23.22 -5.09 8.30
C THR A 122 -24.46 -5.89 7.90
N MET A 123 -24.46 -6.53 6.72
CA MET A 123 -25.58 -7.37 6.28
C MET A 123 -25.85 -8.54 7.23
N ALA A 124 -24.79 -9.24 7.65
CA ALA A 124 -24.90 -10.35 8.59
C ALA A 124 -25.47 -9.91 9.94
N ASN A 125 -25.01 -8.77 10.48
CA ASN A 125 -25.50 -8.24 11.75
C ASN A 125 -26.98 -7.83 11.66
N ASN A 126 -27.38 -7.17 10.57
CA ASN A 126 -28.78 -6.80 10.36
C ASN A 126 -29.69 -8.05 10.30
N TYR A 127 -29.29 -9.05 9.51
CA TYR A 127 -30.01 -10.32 9.44
C TYR A 127 -30.14 -10.99 10.81
N LEU A 128 -29.04 -11.01 11.58
CA LEU A 128 -29.03 -11.59 12.92
C LEU A 128 -29.90 -10.81 13.91
N GLN A 129 -30.09 -9.51 13.75
CA GLN A 129 -31.00 -8.71 14.58
C GLN A 129 -32.47 -8.96 14.22
N GLU A 130 -32.77 -9.16 12.94
CA GLU A 130 -34.13 -9.45 12.47
C GLU A 130 -34.57 -10.88 12.80
N HIS A 131 -33.62 -11.81 12.98
CA HIS A 131 -33.86 -13.24 13.19
C HIS A 131 -33.28 -13.77 14.52
N SER A 132 -33.00 -12.89 15.49
CA SER A 132 -32.56 -13.25 16.85
C SER A 132 -33.71 -13.56 17.79
#